data_AF-A0A1Z9T8N3-F1
#
_entry.id   AF-A0A1Z9T8N3-F1
#
_cell.length_a   1.000
_cell.length_b   1.000
_cell.length_c   1.000
_cell.angle_alpha   90.00
_cell.angle_beta   90.00
_cell.angle_gamma   90.00
#
_symmetry.space_group_name_H-M   'P 1'
#
loop_
_entity.id
_entity.type
_entity.pdbx_description
1 polymer ?
#
loop_
_entity_poly.entity_id
_entity_poly.type
_entity_poly.pdbx_seq_one_letter_code
_entity_poly.pdbx_strand_id
1 'polypeptide(L)'
;MAADRISKETAELVALPPYTWETRSVKFLLNQEKIYKNIDRVPINQPLYDSIVEHGIKSPILCMPNYYPIAGSQRLRALWEIVRKREDGWSFKDMQIEVCRFDKEWWNVFYLWGDKKERDRIIAIWFQMTELAWKSKYYKHTTDPSGKDMTYFEELGDQLKGWKHKEA
;
A
#
# COMPACT_ATOMS: atom_id res chain seq x y z
N MET A 1 7.84 10.31 5.46
CA MET A 1 7.00 10.33 4.25
C MET A 1 5.80 9.41 4.35
N ALA A 2 5.91 8.13 4.78
CA ALA A 2 4.73 7.26 4.74
C ALA A 2 3.58 7.73 5.63
N ALA A 3 3.89 8.37 6.77
CA ALA A 3 2.94 8.93 7.74
C ALA A 3 2.64 10.42 7.53
N ASP A 4 3.44 11.12 6.71
CA ASP A 4 3.16 12.51 6.38
C ASP A 4 1.84 12.59 5.62
N ARG A 5 1.03 13.59 5.95
CA ARG A 5 -0.23 13.89 5.28
C ARG A 5 -0.28 15.37 4.99
N ILE A 6 -0.84 15.70 3.83
CA ILE A 6 -1.26 17.06 3.53
C ILE A 6 -2.74 17.21 3.92
N SER A 7 -3.21 18.45 4.08
CA SER A 7 -4.64 18.69 4.31
C SER A 7 -5.46 18.10 3.16
N LYS A 8 -6.70 17.68 3.46
CA LYS A 8 -7.58 17.14 2.42
C LYS A 8 -7.85 18.20 1.35
N GLU A 9 -8.01 19.45 1.75
CA GLU A 9 -8.20 20.60 0.88
C GLU A 9 -7.04 20.77 -0.10
N THR A 10 -5.79 20.66 0.38
CA THR A 10 -4.60 20.67 -0.49
C THR A 10 -4.56 19.44 -1.39
N ALA A 11 -4.91 18.27 -0.87
CA ALA A 11 -4.93 17.05 -1.66
C ALA A 11 -5.97 17.13 -2.79
N GLU A 12 -7.11 17.79 -2.58
CA GLU A 12 -8.12 17.96 -3.62
C GLU A 12 -7.65 18.74 -4.84
N LEU A 13 -6.65 19.61 -4.68
CA LEU A 13 -6.01 20.35 -5.79
C LEU A 13 -5.10 19.47 -6.65
N VAL A 14 -4.68 18.31 -6.14
CA VAL A 14 -3.78 17.39 -6.86
C VAL A 14 -4.61 16.46 -7.76
N ALA A 15 -4.43 16.61 -9.07
CA ALA A 15 -4.97 15.69 -10.05
C ALA A 15 -4.22 14.35 -9.98
N LEU A 16 -4.96 13.29 -9.67
CA LEU A 16 -4.44 11.93 -9.70
C LEU A 16 -4.70 11.31 -11.08
N PRO A 17 -3.87 10.34 -11.51
CA PRO A 17 -4.16 9.59 -12.72
C PRO A 17 -5.52 8.87 -12.62
N PRO A 18 -6.25 8.67 -13.75
CA PRO A 18 -7.47 7.89 -13.76
C PRO A 18 -7.33 6.54 -13.04
N TYR A 19 -8.29 6.28 -12.14
CA TYR A 19 -8.38 5.07 -11.34
C TYR A 19 -9.81 4.55 -11.28
N THR A 20 -9.91 3.25 -11.02
CA THR A 20 -11.16 2.55 -10.76
C THR A 20 -11.20 2.08 -9.31
N TRP A 21 -12.34 2.28 -8.64
CA TRP A 21 -12.64 1.70 -7.34
C TRP A 21 -13.26 0.31 -7.52
N GLU A 22 -12.73 -0.66 -6.81
CA GLU A 22 -13.16 -2.05 -6.86
C GLU A 22 -13.16 -2.65 -5.45
N THR A 23 -14.11 -3.53 -5.17
CA THR A 23 -14.05 -4.41 -4.00
C THR A 23 -13.46 -5.75 -4.43
N ARG A 24 -12.41 -6.20 -3.75
CA ARG A 24 -11.70 -7.46 -4.06
C ARG A 24 -11.43 -8.27 -2.81
N SER A 25 -11.49 -9.59 -2.94
CA SER A 25 -11.11 -10.48 -1.85
C SER A 25 -9.59 -10.49 -1.64
N VAL A 26 -9.17 -10.76 -0.41
CA VAL A 26 -7.75 -11.01 -0.08
C VAL A 26 -7.19 -12.13 -0.96
N LYS A 27 -7.95 -13.21 -1.17
CA LYS A 27 -7.57 -14.30 -2.09
C LYS A 27 -7.24 -13.81 -3.49
N PHE A 28 -8.09 -12.93 -4.05
CA PHE A 28 -7.85 -12.37 -5.37
C PHE A 28 -6.53 -11.58 -5.41
N LEU A 29 -6.30 -10.71 -4.42
CA LEU A 29 -5.09 -9.87 -4.37
C LEU A 29 -3.82 -10.70 -4.17
N LEU A 30 -3.82 -11.64 -3.23
CA LEU A 30 -2.64 -12.46 -2.94
C LEU A 30 -2.29 -13.42 -4.10
N ASN A 31 -3.24 -13.74 -4.97
CA ASN A 31 -3.01 -14.57 -6.16
C ASN A 31 -2.49 -13.79 -7.39
N GLN A 32 -2.35 -12.46 -7.31
CA GLN A 32 -1.80 -11.68 -8.42
C GLN A 32 -0.30 -11.94 -8.57
N GLU A 33 0.16 -12.18 -9.80
CA GLU A 33 1.54 -12.59 -10.10
C GLU A 33 2.59 -11.67 -9.48
N LYS A 34 2.38 -10.36 -9.60
CA LYS A 34 3.31 -9.38 -9.06
C LYS A 34 3.32 -9.36 -7.53
N ILE A 35 2.22 -9.73 -6.88
CA ILE A 35 2.12 -9.77 -5.42
C ILE A 35 2.86 -11.00 -4.90
N TYR A 36 2.45 -12.23 -5.24
CA TYR A 36 3.06 -13.42 -4.63
C TYR A 36 4.55 -13.59 -4.95
N LYS A 37 5.05 -13.04 -6.06
CA LYS A 37 6.48 -13.06 -6.40
C LYS A 37 7.33 -12.07 -5.58
N ASN A 38 6.73 -11.03 -5.01
CA ASN A 38 7.48 -9.91 -4.41
C ASN A 38 7.07 -9.58 -2.97
N ILE A 39 5.92 -10.03 -2.49
CA ILE A 39 5.38 -9.59 -1.19
C ILE A 39 6.30 -9.97 -0.03
N ASP A 40 6.98 -11.12 -0.09
CA ASP A 40 7.94 -11.56 0.94
C ASP A 40 9.15 -10.63 1.09
N ARG A 41 9.40 -9.71 0.13
CA ARG A 41 10.46 -8.69 0.24
C ARG A 41 10.07 -7.52 1.14
N VAL A 42 8.79 -7.38 1.45
CA VAL A 42 8.29 -6.36 2.39
C VAL A 42 8.51 -6.92 3.80
N PRO A 43 9.16 -6.18 4.72
CA PRO A 43 9.35 -6.66 6.09
C PRO A 43 8.00 -6.70 6.82
N ILE A 44 7.84 -7.64 7.76
CA ILE A 44 6.61 -7.79 8.54
C ILE A 44 6.52 -6.72 9.64
N ASN A 45 5.44 -5.95 9.62
CA ASN A 45 5.05 -5.06 10.71
C ASN A 45 4.17 -5.84 11.71
N GLN A 46 4.76 -6.34 12.79
CA GLN A 46 4.04 -7.19 13.76
C GLN A 46 2.84 -6.46 14.41
N PRO A 47 2.95 -5.21 14.88
CA PRO A 47 1.77 -4.50 15.39
C PRO A 47 0.63 -4.33 14.38
N LEU A 48 0.96 -4.11 13.10
CA LEU A 48 -0.06 -4.04 12.05
C LEU A 48 -0.71 -5.40 11.80
N TYR A 49 0.07 -6.48 11.82
CA TYR A 49 -0.44 -7.84 11.74
C TYR A 49 -1.46 -8.11 12.86
N ASP A 50 -1.13 -7.77 14.10
CA ASP A 50 -2.00 -8.01 15.25
C ASP A 50 -3.30 -7.19 15.14
N SER A 51 -3.19 -5.91 14.74
CA SER A 51 -4.36 -5.04 14.51
C SER A 51 -5.26 -5.59 13.39
N ILE A 52 -4.70 -6.13 12.29
CA ILE A 52 -5.50 -6.74 11.21
C ILE A 52 -6.22 -8.00 11.67
N VAL A 53 -5.58 -8.82 12.51
CA VAL A 53 -6.21 -10.01 13.08
C VAL A 53 -7.42 -9.62 13.92
N GLU A 54 -7.30 -8.58 14.73
CA GLU A 54 -8.34 -8.16 15.67
C GLU A 54 -9.47 -7.36 15.00
N HIS A 55 -9.13 -6.54 14.00
CA HIS A 55 -10.01 -5.49 13.50
C HIS A 55 -10.23 -5.52 11.99
N GLY A 56 -9.51 -6.36 11.26
CA GLY A 56 -9.53 -6.40 9.80
C GLY A 56 -8.86 -5.17 9.15
N ILE A 57 -9.16 -4.96 7.87
CA ILE A 57 -8.60 -3.86 7.08
C ILE A 57 -9.61 -2.70 7.01
N LYS A 58 -9.22 -1.53 7.50
CA LYS A 58 -10.02 -0.30 7.40
C LYS A 58 -9.64 0.61 6.23
N SER A 59 -8.34 0.78 6.01
CA SER A 59 -7.87 1.69 4.97
C SER A 59 -7.83 0.98 3.61
N PRO A 60 -8.25 1.64 2.52
CA PRO A 60 -8.18 1.06 1.18
C PRO A 60 -6.74 0.90 0.69
N ILE A 61 -6.55 0.11 -0.37
CA ILE A 61 -5.24 -0.11 -1.01
C ILE A 61 -5.20 0.64 -2.35
N LEU A 62 -4.12 1.38 -2.62
CA LEU A 62 -3.85 1.96 -3.95
C LEU A 62 -2.92 1.03 -4.72
N CYS A 63 -3.27 0.73 -5.97
CA CYS A 63 -2.56 -0.25 -6.79
C CYS A 63 -2.19 0.30 -8.18
N MET A 64 -1.10 -0.24 -8.72
CA MET A 64 -0.80 -0.24 -10.15
C MET A 64 -1.83 -1.07 -10.93
N PRO A 65 -1.90 -0.97 -12.28
CA PRO A 65 -2.84 -1.75 -13.10
C PRO A 65 -2.76 -3.26 -12.87
N ASN A 66 -1.59 -3.78 -12.50
CA ASN A 66 -1.32 -5.19 -12.19
C ASN A 66 -1.60 -5.58 -10.72
N TYR A 67 -2.31 -4.74 -9.98
CA TYR A 67 -2.64 -4.85 -8.55
C TYR A 67 -1.46 -4.76 -7.58
N TYR A 68 -0.21 -4.58 -8.03
CA TYR A 68 0.89 -4.37 -7.11
C TYR A 68 0.69 -3.06 -6.32
N PRO A 69 0.81 -3.07 -4.98
CA PRO A 69 0.45 -1.93 -4.17
C PRO A 69 1.43 -0.77 -4.36
N ILE A 70 0.87 0.41 -4.60
CA ILE A 70 1.55 1.70 -4.43
C ILE A 70 1.43 2.10 -2.95
N ALA A 71 0.21 2.03 -2.39
CA ALA A 71 -0.05 2.24 -0.97
C ALA A 71 -0.68 0.98 -0.36
N GLY A 72 -0.10 0.46 0.73
CA GLY A 72 -0.65 -0.71 1.44
C GLY A 72 0.12 -2.02 1.31
N SER A 73 1.37 -1.97 0.83
CA SER A 73 2.28 -3.12 0.80
C SER A 73 2.41 -3.83 2.15
N GLN A 74 2.57 -3.08 3.25
CA GLN A 74 2.63 -3.60 4.62
C GLN A 74 1.35 -4.36 5.05
N ARG A 75 0.16 -3.88 4.63
CA ARG A 75 -1.12 -4.55 4.91
C ARG A 75 -1.24 -5.87 4.14
N LEU A 76 -0.89 -5.86 2.85
CA LEU A 76 -0.83 -7.10 2.07
C LEU A 76 0.20 -8.08 2.63
N ARG A 77 1.33 -7.57 3.13
CA ARG A 77 2.38 -8.39 3.75
C ARG A 77 1.91 -9.05 5.05
N ALA A 78 1.13 -8.35 5.86
CA ALA A 78 0.50 -8.91 7.05
C ALA A 78 -0.56 -9.98 6.68
N LEU A 79 -1.47 -9.66 5.76
CA LEU A 79 -2.48 -10.61 5.28
C LEU A 79 -1.86 -11.88 4.68
N TRP A 80 -0.77 -11.76 3.94
CA TRP A 80 -0.01 -12.89 3.40
C TRP A 80 0.44 -13.85 4.51
N GLU A 81 0.89 -13.34 5.65
CA GLU A 81 1.28 -14.19 6.79
C GLU A 81 0.09 -14.77 7.53
N ILE A 82 -0.93 -13.94 7.80
CA ILE A 82 -2.16 -14.36 8.48
C ILE A 82 -2.74 -15.57 7.76
N VAL A 83 -2.89 -15.47 6.45
CA VAL A 83 -3.47 -16.50 5.59
C VAL A 83 -2.64 -17.79 5.56
N ARG A 84 -1.32 -17.72 5.77
CA ARG A 84 -0.39 -18.86 5.66
C ARG A 84 -0.05 -19.52 7.00
N LYS A 85 0.00 -18.74 8.08
CA LYS A 85 0.56 -19.17 9.38
C LYS A 85 -0.47 -19.37 10.46
N ARG A 86 -1.65 -18.74 10.38
CA ARG A 86 -2.70 -18.92 11.38
C ARG A 86 -3.60 -20.10 11.03
N GLU A 87 -4.07 -20.79 12.06
CA GLU A 87 -5.03 -21.88 11.94
C GLU A 87 -6.36 -21.40 11.31
N ASP A 88 -6.83 -20.22 11.70
CA ASP A 88 -8.02 -19.55 11.17
C ASP A 88 -7.74 -18.70 9.91
N GLY A 89 -6.52 -18.75 9.36
CA GLY A 89 -6.07 -17.89 8.26
C GLY A 89 -6.90 -18.02 6.98
N TRP A 90 -7.60 -19.14 6.80
CA TRP A 90 -8.53 -19.31 5.68
C TRP A 90 -9.68 -18.29 5.70
N SER A 91 -10.19 -17.91 6.88
CA SER A 91 -11.28 -16.93 7.01
C SER A 91 -10.91 -15.56 6.44
N PHE A 92 -9.62 -15.19 6.51
CA PHE A 92 -9.12 -13.93 5.97
C PHE A 92 -9.06 -13.90 4.45
N LYS A 93 -9.08 -15.05 3.75
CA LYS A 93 -9.04 -15.11 2.28
C LYS A 93 -10.27 -14.47 1.63
N ASP A 94 -11.41 -14.58 2.29
CA ASP A 94 -12.70 -14.11 1.76
C ASP A 94 -13.03 -12.68 2.22
N MET A 95 -12.21 -12.10 3.10
CA MET A 95 -12.29 -10.69 3.50
C MET A 95 -12.24 -9.80 2.26
N GLN A 96 -13.22 -8.90 2.16
CA GLN A 96 -13.33 -7.93 1.08
C GLN A 96 -12.59 -6.64 1.43
N ILE A 97 -11.80 -6.13 0.50
CA ILE A 97 -11.00 -4.91 0.65
C ILE A 97 -11.35 -3.94 -0.48
N GLU A 98 -11.51 -2.67 -0.13
CA GLU A 98 -11.61 -1.58 -1.10
C GLU A 98 -10.24 -1.32 -1.73
N VAL A 99 -10.20 -1.39 -3.06
CA VAL A 99 -9.00 -1.22 -3.87
C VAL A 99 -9.23 -0.10 -4.87
N CYS A 100 -8.32 0.86 -4.89
CA CYS A 100 -8.24 1.88 -5.92
C CYS A 100 -7.11 1.48 -6.88
N ARG A 101 -7.43 1.22 -8.15
CA ARG A 101 -6.46 0.73 -9.15
C ARG A 101 -6.28 1.76 -10.25
N PHE A 102 -5.05 2.17 -10.54
CA PHE A 102 -4.79 2.98 -11.73
C PHE A 102 -5.12 2.20 -13.00
N ASP A 103 -5.75 2.88 -13.95
CA ASP A 103 -6.23 2.24 -15.17
C ASP A 103 -5.07 1.87 -16.12
N LYS A 104 -3.99 2.66 -16.09
CA LYS A 104 -2.80 2.52 -16.95
C LYS A 104 -1.51 2.87 -16.19
N GLU A 105 -0.37 2.53 -16.79
CA GLU A 105 0.96 2.85 -16.26
C GLU A 105 1.35 4.30 -16.60
N TRP A 106 0.81 5.28 -15.88
CA TRP A 106 1.01 6.71 -16.18
C TRP A 106 2.43 7.24 -15.99
N TRP A 107 3.26 6.53 -15.21
CA TRP A 107 4.68 6.86 -15.05
C TRP A 107 5.52 6.44 -16.27
N ASN A 108 4.95 5.74 -17.25
CA ASN A 108 5.69 5.25 -18.41
C ASN A 108 6.30 6.39 -19.25
N VAL A 109 5.75 7.60 -19.16
CA VAL A 109 6.30 8.81 -19.79
C VAL A 109 7.74 9.08 -19.37
N PHE A 110 8.10 8.76 -18.12
CA PHE A 110 9.45 8.98 -17.62
C PHE A 110 10.48 8.04 -18.27
N TYR A 111 10.06 6.93 -18.91
CA TYR A 111 10.98 6.09 -19.68
C TYR A 111 11.55 6.77 -20.93
N LEU A 112 11.00 7.91 -21.34
CA LEU A 112 11.59 8.76 -22.38
C LEU A 112 12.86 9.49 -21.89
N TRP A 113 13.09 9.55 -20.58
CA TRP A 113 14.30 10.14 -20.01
C TRP A 113 15.49 9.18 -20.14
N GLY A 114 16.53 9.60 -20.87
CA GLY A 114 17.66 8.74 -21.23
C GLY A 114 18.58 8.37 -20.06
N ASP A 115 18.71 9.25 -19.05
CA ASP A 115 19.47 8.93 -17.85
C ASP A 115 18.67 7.99 -16.94
N LYS A 116 19.10 6.72 -16.88
CA LYS A 116 18.44 5.69 -16.07
C LYS A 116 18.40 6.02 -14.58
N LYS A 117 19.48 6.58 -14.02
CA LYS A 117 19.55 6.85 -12.57
C LYS A 117 18.59 7.95 -12.20
N GLU A 118 18.58 9.04 -12.98
CA GLU A 118 17.66 10.15 -12.73
C GLU A 118 16.22 9.77 -13.03
N ARG A 119 15.98 9.00 -14.10
CA ARG A 119 14.65 8.44 -14.40
C ARG A 119 14.09 7.65 -13.23
N ASP A 120 14.85 6.67 -12.72
CA ASP A 120 14.37 5.79 -11.66
C ASP A 120 14.09 6.61 -10.38
N ARG A 121 14.87 7.68 -10.12
CA ARG A 121 14.62 8.66 -9.05
C ARG A 121 13.32 9.45 -9.26
N ILE A 122 13.10 9.99 -10.46
CA ILE A 122 11.89 10.76 -10.79
C ILE A 122 10.63 9.87 -10.67
N ILE A 123 10.69 8.64 -11.16
CA ILE A 123 9.59 7.67 -11.02
C ILE A 123 9.29 7.41 -9.54
N ALA A 124 10.30 7.22 -8.71
CA ALA A 124 10.12 7.02 -7.27
C ALA A 124 9.44 8.23 -6.60
N ILE A 125 9.91 9.45 -6.92
CA ILE A 125 9.31 10.70 -6.43
C ILE A 125 7.86 10.82 -6.89
N TRP A 126 7.56 10.50 -8.15
CA TRP A 126 6.20 10.52 -8.69
C TRP A 126 5.27 9.58 -7.91
N PHE A 127 5.69 8.35 -7.62
CA PHE A 127 4.90 7.41 -6.83
C PHE A 127 4.68 7.93 -5.41
N GLN A 128 5.72 8.48 -4.76
CA GLN A 128 5.61 9.03 -3.41
C GLN A 128 4.62 10.21 -3.31
N MET A 129 4.68 11.15 -4.25
CA MET A 129 3.75 12.29 -4.28
C MET A 129 2.31 11.84 -4.57
N THR A 130 2.15 10.90 -5.50
CA THR A 130 0.85 10.32 -5.87
C THR A 130 0.23 9.57 -4.70
N GLU A 131 1.04 8.76 -3.99
CA GLU A 131 0.63 8.06 -2.77
C GLU A 131 0.20 9.05 -1.68
N LEU A 132 0.99 10.09 -1.42
CA LEU A 132 0.69 11.12 -0.42
C LEU A 132 -0.65 11.83 -0.71
N ALA A 133 -0.85 12.28 -1.94
CA ALA A 133 -2.08 12.92 -2.36
C ALA A 133 -3.28 11.98 -2.25
N TRP A 134 -3.15 10.73 -2.72
CA TRP A 134 -4.22 9.75 -2.65
C TRP A 134 -4.60 9.37 -1.21
N LYS A 135 -3.61 9.10 -0.34
CA LYS A 135 -3.87 8.79 1.08
C LYS A 135 -4.60 9.93 1.77
N SER A 136 -4.19 11.18 1.50
CA SER A 136 -4.78 12.38 2.10
C SER A 136 -6.23 12.62 1.63
N LYS A 137 -6.61 12.17 0.43
CA LYS A 137 -7.99 12.22 -0.06
C LYS A 137 -8.89 11.15 0.56
N TYR A 138 -8.37 9.92 0.69
CA TYR A 138 -9.22 8.73 0.85
C TYR A 138 -9.11 7.98 2.18
N TYR A 139 -8.08 8.22 2.99
CA TYR A 139 -8.03 7.63 4.33
C TYR A 139 -8.96 8.40 5.26
N LYS A 140 -9.99 7.71 5.75
CA LYS A 140 -11.05 8.29 6.58
C LYS A 140 -10.76 8.18 8.09
N HIS A 141 -9.91 7.23 8.47
CA HIS A 141 -9.66 6.90 9.88
C HIS A 141 -8.28 7.37 10.30
N THR A 142 -8.23 8.13 11.39
CA THR A 142 -6.99 8.55 12.04
C THR A 142 -6.50 7.51 13.05
N THR A 143 -7.42 6.73 13.63
CA THR A 143 -7.12 5.66 14.60
C THR A 143 -7.75 4.32 14.21
N ASP A 144 -7.19 3.23 14.73
CA ASP A 144 -7.82 1.91 14.73
C ASP A 144 -8.90 1.79 15.84
N PRO A 145 -9.68 0.69 15.91
CA PRO A 145 -10.68 0.49 16.96
C PRO A 145 -10.14 0.51 18.40
N SER A 146 -8.86 0.19 18.60
CA SER A 146 -8.20 0.23 19.91
C SER A 146 -7.75 1.64 20.32
N GLY A 147 -7.94 2.64 19.44
CA GLY A 147 -7.54 4.02 19.65
C GLY A 147 -6.09 4.30 19.23
N LYS A 148 -5.43 3.37 18.55
CA LYS A 148 -4.05 3.52 18.09
C LYS A 148 -3.99 4.30 16.79
N ASP A 149 -3.10 5.28 16.71
CA ASP A 149 -2.95 6.11 15.51
C ASP A 149 -2.54 5.26 14.29
N MET A 150 -3.23 5.47 13.17
CA MET A 150 -2.91 4.78 11.93
C MET A 150 -1.53 5.15 11.41
N THR A 151 -1.05 6.37 11.70
CA THR A 151 0.29 6.85 11.36
C THR A 151 1.38 6.07 12.08
N TYR A 152 1.13 5.58 13.30
CA TYR A 152 2.10 4.73 14.02
C TYR A 152 2.50 3.51 13.19
N PHE A 153 1.54 2.82 12.56
CA PHE A 153 1.84 1.63 11.76
C PHE A 153 2.66 1.99 10.52
N GLU A 154 2.44 3.17 9.96
CA GLU A 154 3.14 3.65 8.77
C GLU A 154 4.57 4.07 9.10
N GLU A 155 4.78 4.82 10.19
CA GLU A 155 6.10 5.21 10.69
C GLU A 155 6.93 3.99 11.06
N LEU A 156 6.34 3.04 11.79
CA LEU A 156 7.02 1.81 12.15
C LEU A 156 7.40 1.01 10.90
N GLY A 157 6.48 0.90 9.93
CA GLY A 157 6.73 0.23 8.66
C GLY A 157 7.92 0.82 7.89
N ASP A 158 8.05 2.15 7.90
CA ASP A 158 9.20 2.85 7.32
C ASP A 158 10.50 2.53 8.07
N GLN A 159 10.46 2.31 9.39
CA GLN A 159 11.64 2.06 10.22
C GLN A 159 12.10 0.59 10.24
N LEU A 160 11.30 -0.36 9.75
CA LEU A 160 11.63 -1.78 9.76
C LEU A 160 12.97 -2.08 9.05
N LYS A 161 13.78 -2.96 9.66
CA LYS A 161 14.98 -3.53 9.03
C LYS A 161 14.56 -4.57 7.99
N GLY A 162 15.31 -4.69 6.88
CA GLY A 162 15.04 -5.66 5.81
C GLY A 162 14.39 -5.09 4.54
N TRP A 163 14.16 -3.78 4.47
CA TRP A 163 13.94 -3.13 3.18
C TRP A 163 15.23 -3.23 2.35
N LYS A 164 15.23 -4.05 1.28
CA LYS A 164 16.41 -4.23 0.40
C LYS A 164 16.99 -2.93 -0.16
N HIS A 165 16.21 -1.85 -0.20
CA HIS A 165 16.67 -0.53 -0.64
C HIS A 165 17.42 0.28 0.43
N LYS A 166 17.42 -0.17 1.70
CA LYS A 166 18.15 0.44 2.82
C LYS A 166 19.47 -0.27 3.14
N GLU A 167 19.79 -1.35 2.43
CA GLU A 167 21.05 -2.11 2.57
C GLU A 167 22.18 -1.55 1.67
N ALA A 168 22.14 -0.25 1.37
CA ALA A 168 23.17 0.45 0.58
C ALA A 168 24.18 1.16 1.47
#